data_AF-A0AAE6QW29-F1
#
_entry.id   AF-A0AAE6QW29-F1
#
_cell.length_a   1.000
_cell.length_b   1.000
_cell.length_c   1.000
_cell.angle_alpha   90.00
_cell.angle_beta   90.00
_cell.angle_gamma   90.00
#
_symmetry.space_group_name_H-M   'P 1'
#
loop_
_entity.id
_entity.type
_entity.pdbx_description
1 polymer ?
#
loop_
_entity_poly.entity_id
_entity_poly.type
_entity_poly.pdbx_seq_one_letter_code
_entity_poly.pdbx_strand_id
1 'polypeptide(L)'
;MIVDRKNSNRFYFFMGIVGICLVTVLLYRFEDFSKENALGVFTEPFLLFVALICIYMVWDFLTRSLKRPSNEYITELQEIENELDLLSISYSSLEERSEKLFKHHHLELKRYYDENLKQSSWIFVVGIACILIGFIIIGTTLYFLMINSSNELENKIIVASVGAIGAILSNFIAVIYLKMHSEAVKSLTEFHNRFVNTHHFYFSNFLVSKIQNEDKREDAIVELALKINGISPKAPAQGEENK
;
A
#
# COMPACT_ATOMS: atom_id res chain seq x y z
N MET A 1 3.04 23.47 4.12
CA MET A 1 2.57 23.10 2.76
C MET A 1 2.29 21.61 2.58
N ILE A 2 3.19 20.68 2.92
CA ILE A 2 2.96 19.22 2.78
C ILE A 2 1.92 18.69 3.81
N VAL A 3 1.94 19.22 5.04
CA VAL A 3 1.03 18.81 6.12
C VAL A 3 -0.43 19.23 5.86
N ASP A 4 -0.67 20.46 5.38
CA ASP A 4 -2.02 20.94 5.02
C ASP A 4 -2.66 20.11 3.90
N ARG A 5 -1.86 19.68 2.91
CA ARG A 5 -2.35 18.90 1.77
C ARG A 5 -2.74 17.48 2.15
N LYS A 6 -2.03 16.85 3.09
CA LYS A 6 -2.36 15.54 3.66
C LYS A 6 -3.65 15.58 4.49
N ASN A 7 -3.85 16.66 5.24
CA ASN A 7 -5.06 16.83 6.05
C ASN A 7 -6.30 17.11 5.19
N SER A 8 -6.12 17.87 4.10
CA SER A 8 -7.16 18.11 3.09
C SER A 8 -7.64 16.81 2.42
N ASN A 9 -6.73 15.89 2.04
CA ASN A 9 -7.13 14.63 1.42
C ASN A 9 -7.89 13.70 2.39
N ARG A 10 -7.56 13.73 3.69
CA ARG A 10 -8.30 13.01 4.74
C ARG A 10 -9.69 13.60 4.97
N PHE A 11 -9.82 14.92 4.92
CA PHE A 11 -11.11 15.61 5.02
C PHE A 11 -12.04 15.24 3.86
N TYR A 12 -11.53 15.21 2.62
CA TYR A 12 -12.32 14.77 1.47
C TYR A 12 -12.67 13.28 1.52
N PHE A 13 -11.81 12.43 2.10
CA PHE A 13 -12.12 11.02 2.32
C PHE A 13 -13.29 10.84 3.30
N PHE A 14 -13.29 11.62 4.39
CA PHE A 14 -14.40 11.65 5.33
C PHE A 14 -15.70 12.16 4.67
N MET A 15 -15.62 13.23 3.88
CA MET A 15 -16.76 13.77 3.12
C MET A 15 -17.33 12.77 2.11
N GLY A 16 -16.48 11.96 1.46
CA GLY A 16 -16.91 10.88 0.56
C GLY A 16 -17.71 9.80 1.28
N ILE A 17 -17.26 9.35 2.47
CA ILE A 17 -17.99 8.38 3.30
C ILE A 17 -19.33 8.95 3.77
N VAL A 18 -19.34 10.21 4.22
CA VAL A 18 -20.56 10.91 4.63
C VAL A 18 -21.53 11.02 3.44
N GLY A 19 -21.02 11.30 2.24
CA GLY A 19 -21.81 11.31 1.00
C GLY A 19 -22.45 9.96 0.70
N ILE A 20 -21.72 8.85 0.80
CA ILE A 20 -22.26 7.50 0.57
C ILE A 20 -23.35 7.17 1.60
N CYS A 21 -23.15 7.51 2.87
CA CYS A 21 -24.15 7.33 3.92
C CYS A 21 -25.41 8.16 3.66
N LEU A 22 -25.26 9.41 3.20
CA LEU A 22 -26.38 10.28 2.85
C LEU A 22 -27.17 9.74 1.64
N VAL A 23 -26.50 9.24 0.61
CA VAL A 23 -27.16 8.61 -0.55
C VAL A 23 -27.97 7.38 -0.12
N THR A 24 -27.40 6.52 0.72
CA THR A 24 -28.10 5.31 1.20
C THR A 24 -29.31 5.66 2.05
N VAL A 25 -29.22 6.66 2.92
CA VAL A 25 -30.36 7.17 3.71
C VAL A 25 -31.43 7.79 2.81
N LEU A 26 -31.04 8.56 1.78
CA LEU A 26 -31.97 9.15 0.82
C LEU A 26 -32.71 8.09 0.02
N LEU A 27 -32.03 7.04 -0.46
CA LEU A 27 -32.66 5.93 -1.17
C LEU A 27 -33.64 5.17 -0.27
N TYR A 28 -33.29 4.96 1.00
CA TYR A 28 -34.16 4.28 1.97
C TYR A 28 -35.43 5.09 2.30
N ARG A 29 -35.31 6.42 2.40
CA ARG A 29 -36.41 7.32 2.77
C ARG A 29 -37.20 7.87 1.58
N PHE A 30 -36.80 7.56 0.35
CA PHE A 30 -37.44 8.04 -0.87
C PHE A 30 -38.92 7.61 -0.95
N GLU A 31 -39.23 6.38 -0.52
CA GLU A 31 -40.59 5.83 -0.61
C GLU A 31 -41.58 6.45 0.40
N ASP A 32 -41.11 6.78 1.61
CA ASP A 32 -41.91 7.47 2.63
C ASP A 32 -42.14 8.94 2.27
N PHE A 33 -41.12 9.63 1.75
CA PHE A 33 -41.23 11.02 1.32
C PHE A 33 -42.22 11.22 0.17
N SER A 34 -42.34 10.23 -0.72
CA SER A 34 -43.28 10.28 -1.84
C SER A 34 -44.75 10.08 -1.39
N LYS A 35 -44.98 9.36 -0.27
CA LYS A 35 -46.32 9.07 0.28
C LYS A 35 -46.90 10.18 1.16
N GLU A 36 -46.08 10.92 1.92
CA GLU A 36 -46.53 11.97 2.87
C GLU A 36 -46.82 13.35 2.25
N ASN A 37 -47.23 13.40 0.98
CA ASN A 37 -47.18 14.59 0.12
C ASN A 37 -48.16 15.74 0.48
N ALA A 38 -47.92 16.45 1.58
CA ALA A 38 -48.63 17.69 1.97
C ALA A 38 -48.01 18.98 1.37
N LEU A 39 -46.81 18.91 0.77
CA LEU A 39 -46.08 20.03 0.13
C LEU A 39 -45.67 19.69 -1.33
N GLY A 40 -46.57 19.01 -2.04
CA GLY A 40 -46.33 18.17 -3.22
C GLY A 40 -45.94 18.82 -4.55
N VAL A 41 -45.09 19.85 -4.57
CA VAL A 41 -44.46 20.33 -5.82
C VAL A 41 -42.98 20.69 -5.63
N PHE A 42 -42.58 21.14 -4.43
CA PHE A 42 -41.19 21.58 -4.17
C PHE A 42 -40.29 20.50 -3.56
N THR A 43 -40.86 19.43 -3.02
CA THR A 43 -40.12 18.33 -2.35
C THR A 43 -39.34 17.46 -3.33
N GLU A 44 -39.95 17.09 -4.46
CA GLU A 44 -39.33 16.28 -5.52
C GLU A 44 -38.09 16.95 -6.17
N PRO A 45 -38.14 18.22 -6.63
CA PRO A 45 -36.96 18.86 -7.21
C PRO A 45 -35.85 19.10 -6.16
N PHE A 46 -36.21 19.31 -4.90
CA PHE A 46 -35.24 19.44 -3.80
C PHE A 46 -34.50 18.13 -3.52
N LEU A 47 -35.22 16.99 -3.48
CA LEU A 47 -34.62 15.67 -3.31
C LEU A 47 -33.67 15.32 -4.46
N LEU A 48 -34.05 15.59 -5.71
CA LEU A 48 -33.18 15.40 -6.86
C LEU A 48 -31.92 16.27 -6.78
N PHE A 49 -32.04 17.53 -6.33
CA PHE A 49 -30.90 18.43 -6.16
C PHE A 49 -29.93 17.93 -5.09
N VAL A 50 -30.44 17.45 -3.95
CA VAL A 50 -29.61 16.85 -2.90
C VAL A 50 -28.93 15.56 -3.39
N ALA A 51 -29.64 14.71 -4.14
CA ALA A 51 -29.08 13.50 -4.73
C ALA A 51 -27.94 13.81 -5.71
N LEU A 52 -28.08 14.82 -6.57
CA LEU A 52 -27.04 15.27 -7.49
C LEU A 52 -25.79 15.79 -6.77
N ILE A 53 -25.96 16.56 -5.69
CA ILE A 53 -24.84 17.01 -4.85
C ILE A 53 -24.11 15.81 -4.24
N CYS A 54 -24.85 14.83 -3.75
CA CYS A 54 -24.25 13.64 -3.14
C CYS A 54 -23.49 12.80 -4.19
N ILE A 55 -24.05 12.61 -5.38
CA ILE A 55 -23.38 11.92 -6.50
C ILE A 55 -22.11 12.68 -6.90
N TYR A 56 -22.17 14.02 -6.97
CA TYR A 56 -20.99 14.84 -7.26
C TYR A 56 -19.91 14.71 -6.19
N MET A 57 -20.29 14.68 -4.90
CA MET A 57 -19.33 14.46 -3.80
C MET A 57 -18.66 13.09 -3.88
N VAL A 58 -19.42 12.03 -4.22
CA VAL A 58 -18.88 10.68 -4.43
C VAL A 58 -17.97 10.64 -5.67
N TRP A 59 -18.33 11.34 -6.74
CA TRP A 59 -17.53 11.44 -7.96
C TRP A 59 -16.21 12.21 -7.74
N ASP A 60 -16.23 13.35 -7.07
CA ASP A 60 -15.03 14.13 -6.72
C ASP A 60 -14.11 13.32 -5.78
N PHE A 61 -14.70 12.59 -4.83
CA PHE A 61 -13.97 11.65 -3.98
C PHE A 61 -13.25 10.56 -4.78
N LEU A 62 -13.95 9.89 -5.70
CA LEU A 62 -13.39 8.81 -6.52
C LEU A 62 -12.30 9.33 -7.47
N THR A 63 -12.57 10.45 -8.15
CA THR A 63 -11.63 11.03 -9.12
C THR A 63 -10.40 11.65 -8.47
N ARG A 64 -10.50 12.24 -7.27
CA ARG A 64 -9.34 12.77 -6.54
C ARG A 64 -8.53 11.68 -5.85
N SER A 65 -9.17 10.60 -5.39
CA SER A 65 -8.42 9.43 -4.91
C SER A 65 -7.55 8.81 -6.02
N LEU A 66 -7.92 9.02 -7.29
CA LEU A 66 -7.18 8.59 -8.48
C LEU A 66 -6.19 9.66 -8.99
N LYS A 67 -6.31 10.92 -8.58
CA LYS A 67 -5.36 11.96 -8.99
C LYS A 67 -4.00 11.70 -8.36
N ARG A 68 -3.03 11.39 -9.22
CA ARG A 68 -1.61 11.20 -8.90
C ARG A 68 -1.11 12.34 -7.99
N PRO A 69 -0.49 12.03 -6.85
CA PRO A 69 0.09 13.07 -6.01
C PRO A 69 1.23 13.75 -6.76
N SER A 70 1.46 15.03 -6.46
CA SER A 70 2.57 15.87 -6.98
C SER A 70 3.98 15.34 -6.68
N ASN A 71 4.09 14.12 -6.13
CA ASN A 71 5.34 13.43 -5.90
C ASN A 71 5.94 12.92 -7.21
N GLU A 72 5.16 12.79 -8.27
CA GLU A 72 5.63 12.30 -9.58
C GLU A 72 6.74 13.19 -10.15
N TYR A 73 6.60 14.51 -10.08
CA TYR A 73 7.66 15.45 -10.48
C TYR A 73 8.92 15.36 -9.63
N ILE A 74 8.79 15.04 -8.33
CA ILE A 74 9.94 14.84 -7.44
C ILE A 74 10.63 13.52 -7.80
N THR A 75 9.86 12.48 -8.11
CA THR A 75 10.40 11.19 -8.57
C THR A 75 11.10 11.33 -9.92
N GLU A 76 10.51 12.06 -10.88
CA GLU A 76 11.12 12.34 -12.19
C GLU A 76 12.42 13.14 -12.07
N LEU A 77 12.43 14.20 -11.25
CA LEU A 77 13.66 14.95 -10.96
C LEU A 77 14.74 14.06 -10.35
N GLN A 78 14.35 13.20 -9.41
CA GLN A 78 15.28 12.30 -8.76
C GLN A 78 15.79 11.20 -9.70
N GLU A 79 14.99 10.76 -10.67
CA GLU A 79 15.39 9.80 -11.71
C GLU A 79 16.38 10.43 -12.70
N ILE A 80 16.14 11.68 -13.13
CA ILE A 80 17.06 12.44 -13.96
C ILE A 80 18.39 12.68 -13.23
N GLU A 81 18.35 13.03 -11.94
CA GLU A 81 19.56 13.21 -11.13
C GLU A 81 20.33 11.88 -11.01
N ASN A 82 19.63 10.76 -10.85
CA ASN A 82 20.23 9.42 -10.77
C ASN A 82 20.88 8.99 -12.09
N GLU A 83 20.24 9.27 -13.24
CA GLU A 83 20.82 9.06 -14.57
C GLU A 83 22.06 9.91 -14.80
N LEU A 84 22.03 11.17 -14.37
CA LEU A 84 23.18 12.08 -14.46
C LEU A 84 24.34 11.57 -13.60
N ASP A 85 24.05 11.09 -12.39
CA ASP A 85 25.04 10.50 -11.50
C ASP A 85 25.65 9.22 -12.10
N LEU A 86 24.85 8.35 -12.71
CA LEU A 86 25.30 7.15 -13.43
C LEU A 86 26.23 7.49 -14.61
N LEU A 87 25.92 8.52 -15.38
CA LEU A 87 26.77 8.98 -16.49
C LEU A 87 28.10 9.56 -15.98
N SER A 88 28.10 10.19 -14.81
CA SER A 88 29.30 10.77 -14.20
C SER A 88 30.27 9.74 -13.62
N ILE A 89 29.82 8.49 -13.40
CA ILE A 89 30.64 7.41 -12.81
C ILE A 89 31.92 7.14 -13.62
N SER A 90 31.85 7.21 -14.96
CA SER A 90 32.96 6.90 -15.87
C SER A 90 34.20 7.80 -15.68
N TYR A 91 34.00 9.01 -15.13
CA TYR A 91 35.05 10.03 -14.99
C TYR A 91 35.46 10.29 -13.53
N SER A 92 34.86 9.56 -12.58
CA SER A 92 35.01 9.81 -11.13
C SER A 92 36.10 8.94 -10.47
N SER A 93 36.59 9.38 -9.31
CA SER A 93 37.53 8.57 -8.50
C SER A 93 36.87 7.26 -8.02
N LEU A 94 37.67 6.23 -7.74
CA LEU A 94 37.17 4.93 -7.26
C LEU A 94 36.28 5.07 -6.00
N GLU A 95 36.67 5.97 -5.09
CA GLU A 95 35.91 6.32 -3.90
C GLU A 95 34.55 6.93 -4.27
N GLU A 96 34.55 7.99 -5.08
CA GLU A 96 33.34 8.69 -5.50
C GLU A 96 32.38 7.79 -6.30
N ARG A 97 32.91 6.91 -7.15
CA ARG A 97 32.15 5.90 -7.88
C ARG A 97 31.44 4.94 -6.93
N SER A 98 32.14 4.42 -5.93
CA SER A 98 31.56 3.48 -4.97
C SER A 98 30.52 4.16 -4.07
N GLU A 99 30.71 5.44 -3.74
CA GLU A 99 29.76 6.25 -2.99
C GLU A 99 28.47 6.49 -3.77
N LYS A 100 28.59 6.91 -5.05
CA LYS A 100 27.45 7.10 -5.95
C LYS A 100 26.65 5.82 -6.10
N LEU A 101 27.33 4.69 -6.29
CA LEU A 101 26.69 3.38 -6.42
C LEU A 101 25.95 2.95 -5.14
N PHE A 102 26.53 3.21 -3.96
CA PHE A 102 25.88 2.98 -2.68
C PHE A 102 24.65 3.87 -2.47
N LYS A 103 24.76 5.17 -2.76
CA LYS A 103 23.66 6.14 -2.65
C LYS A 103 22.51 5.78 -3.60
N HIS A 104 22.82 5.45 -4.85
CA HIS A 104 21.85 4.99 -5.84
C HIS A 104 21.05 3.80 -5.31
N HIS A 105 21.72 2.73 -4.88
CA HIS A 105 21.04 1.55 -4.36
C HIS A 105 20.20 1.87 -3.12
N HIS A 106 20.70 2.72 -2.22
CA HIS A 106 19.94 3.13 -1.03
C HIS A 106 18.66 3.89 -1.40
N LEU A 107 18.73 4.80 -2.38
CA LEU A 107 17.59 5.60 -2.84
C LEU A 107 16.54 4.76 -3.58
N GLU A 108 16.97 3.93 -4.53
CA GLU A 108 16.07 3.04 -5.27
C GLU A 108 15.29 2.13 -4.32
N LEU A 109 15.97 1.64 -3.29
CA LEU A 109 15.33 0.82 -2.29
C LEU A 109 14.35 1.61 -1.43
N LYS A 110 14.75 2.78 -0.92
CA LYS A 110 13.85 3.62 -0.13
C LYS A 110 12.56 3.89 -0.91
N ARG A 111 12.66 4.16 -2.22
CA ARG A 111 11.51 4.31 -3.11
C ARG A 111 10.64 3.05 -3.13
N TYR A 112 11.23 1.87 -3.33
CA TYR A 112 10.49 0.60 -3.29
C TYR A 112 9.75 0.37 -1.97
N TYR A 113 10.38 0.66 -0.83
CA TYR A 113 9.72 0.55 0.48
C TYR A 113 8.60 1.57 0.62
N ASP A 114 8.84 2.83 0.25
CA ASP A 114 7.85 3.90 0.34
C ASP A 114 6.62 3.60 -0.56
N GLU A 115 6.83 3.05 -1.76
CA GLU A 115 5.76 2.61 -2.66
C GLU A 115 4.97 1.44 -2.07
N ASN A 116 5.66 0.40 -1.57
CA ASN A 116 5.00 -0.73 -0.91
C ASN A 116 4.20 -0.29 0.32
N LEU A 117 4.76 0.60 1.15
CA LEU A 117 4.06 1.15 2.32
C LEU A 117 2.83 1.96 1.92
N LYS A 118 2.92 2.75 0.84
CA LYS A 118 1.79 3.52 0.31
C LYS A 118 0.69 2.61 -0.23
N GLN A 119 1.05 1.57 -1.00
CA GLN A 119 0.11 0.58 -1.50
C GLN A 119 -0.57 -0.17 -0.35
N SER A 120 0.21 -0.60 0.64
CA SER A 120 -0.30 -1.30 1.83
C SER A 120 -1.24 -0.41 2.66
N SER A 121 -0.93 0.88 2.80
CA SER A 121 -1.81 1.85 3.47
C SER A 121 -3.15 2.05 2.75
N TRP A 122 -3.19 1.97 1.42
CA TRP A 122 -4.44 2.09 0.67
C TRP A 122 -5.31 0.84 0.84
N ILE A 123 -4.71 -0.34 0.78
CA ILE A 123 -5.39 -1.63 1.04
C ILE A 123 -5.98 -1.65 2.46
N PHE A 124 -5.27 -1.13 3.45
CA PHE A 124 -5.76 -1.03 4.82
C PHE A 124 -7.04 -0.19 4.94
N VAL A 125 -7.07 0.97 4.27
CA VAL A 125 -8.23 1.86 4.24
C VAL A 125 -9.43 1.20 3.55
N VAL A 126 -9.21 0.50 2.43
CA VAL A 126 -10.23 -0.30 1.75
C VAL A 126 -10.76 -1.41 2.66
N GLY A 127 -9.87 -2.06 3.42
CA GLY A 127 -10.23 -3.08 4.41
C GLY A 127 -11.20 -2.55 5.47
N ILE A 128 -10.91 -1.39 6.07
CA ILE A 128 -11.81 -0.74 7.05
C ILE A 128 -13.17 -0.41 6.43
N ALA A 129 -13.19 0.13 5.21
CA ALA A 129 -14.45 0.43 4.52
C ALA A 129 -15.30 -0.83 4.28
N CYS A 130 -14.66 -1.94 3.90
CA CYS A 130 -15.34 -3.22 3.68
C CYS A 130 -15.96 -3.78 4.97
N ILE A 131 -15.25 -3.66 6.11
CA ILE A 131 -15.78 -4.04 7.43
C ILE A 131 -17.03 -3.22 7.78
N LEU A 132 -16.97 -1.89 7.59
CA LEU A 132 -18.11 -1.01 7.87
C LEU A 132 -19.32 -1.34 7.00
N ILE A 133 -19.12 -1.57 5.70
CA ILE A 133 -20.19 -1.99 4.78
C ILE A 133 -20.78 -3.32 5.23
N GLY A 134 -19.94 -4.29 5.63
CA GLY A 134 -20.39 -5.57 6.18
C GLY A 134 -21.31 -5.41 7.38
N PHE A 135 -20.94 -4.55 8.35
CA PHE A 135 -21.79 -4.24 9.51
C PHE A 135 -23.11 -3.58 9.13
N ILE A 136 -23.12 -2.66 8.16
CA ILE A 136 -24.34 -2.01 7.68
C ILE A 136 -25.30 -3.02 7.05
N ILE A 137 -24.80 -3.95 6.23
CA ILE A 137 -25.61 -5.01 5.61
C ILE A 137 -26.21 -5.93 6.67
N ILE A 138 -25.40 -6.37 7.65
CA ILE A 138 -25.87 -7.22 8.75
C ILE A 138 -26.94 -6.48 9.58
N GLY A 139 -26.70 -5.21 9.93
CA GLY A 139 -27.67 -4.41 10.69
C GLY A 139 -28.99 -4.20 9.95
N THR A 140 -28.92 -3.92 8.64
CA THR A 140 -30.12 -3.70 7.81
C THR A 140 -30.94 -4.98 7.63
N THR A 141 -30.28 -6.12 7.42
CA THR A 141 -30.95 -7.42 7.28
C THR A 141 -31.63 -7.86 8.58
N LEU A 142 -30.99 -7.67 9.73
CA LEU A 142 -31.60 -7.93 11.04
C LEU A 142 -32.79 -7.01 11.32
N TYR A 143 -32.68 -5.72 11.00
CA TYR A 143 -33.77 -4.76 11.15
C TYR A 143 -34.99 -5.14 10.30
N PHE A 144 -34.77 -5.53 9.03
CA PHE A 144 -35.84 -5.95 8.13
C PHE A 144 -36.54 -7.22 8.64
N LEU A 145 -35.78 -8.17 9.19
CA LEU A 145 -36.33 -9.39 9.80
C LEU A 145 -37.24 -9.08 11.00
N MET A 146 -36.88 -8.08 11.80
CA MET A 146 -37.63 -7.72 13.02
C MET A 146 -38.98 -7.06 12.71
N ILE A 147 -39.09 -6.33 11.59
CA ILE A 147 -40.32 -5.62 11.19
C ILE A 147 -41.27 -6.50 10.37
N ASN A 148 -40.75 -7.40 9.53
CA ASN A 148 -41.56 -8.23 8.62
C ASN A 148 -42.03 -9.57 9.24
N SER A 149 -42.50 -9.55 10.50
CA SER A 149 -42.86 -10.72 11.32
C SER A 149 -44.02 -11.60 10.78
N SER A 150 -44.61 -11.28 9.63
CA SER A 150 -45.79 -11.95 9.08
C SER A 150 -45.49 -13.25 8.31
N ASN A 151 -44.29 -13.44 7.75
CA ASN A 151 -43.88 -14.63 6.98
C ASN A 151 -42.75 -15.42 7.67
N GLU A 152 -43.01 -15.92 8.88
CA GLU A 152 -42.00 -16.48 9.79
C GLU A 152 -41.21 -17.68 9.23
N LEU A 153 -41.84 -18.53 8.42
CA LEU A 153 -41.22 -19.75 7.88
C LEU A 153 -40.30 -19.50 6.68
N GLU A 154 -40.75 -18.73 5.68
CA GLU A 154 -39.91 -18.37 4.52
C GLU A 154 -38.71 -17.53 4.94
N ASN A 155 -38.91 -16.56 5.83
CA ASN A 155 -37.82 -15.73 6.34
C ASN A 155 -36.77 -16.56 7.10
N LYS A 156 -37.18 -17.54 7.90
CA LYS A 156 -36.26 -18.46 8.58
C LYS A 156 -35.46 -19.33 7.60
N ILE A 157 -36.09 -19.83 6.54
CA ILE A 157 -35.42 -20.65 5.51
C ILE A 157 -34.42 -19.81 4.71
N ILE A 158 -34.78 -18.59 4.33
CA ILE A 158 -33.89 -17.66 3.61
C ILE A 158 -32.70 -17.29 4.50
N VAL A 159 -32.92 -16.90 5.75
CA VAL A 159 -31.84 -16.57 6.68
C VAL A 159 -30.93 -17.78 6.94
N ALA A 160 -31.49 -18.97 7.14
CA ALA A 160 -30.70 -20.18 7.37
C ALA A 160 -29.87 -20.57 6.15
N SER A 161 -30.42 -20.49 4.94
CA SER A 161 -29.71 -20.83 3.71
C SER A 161 -28.63 -19.80 3.36
N VAL A 162 -28.93 -18.50 3.45
CA VAL A 162 -27.95 -17.42 3.24
C VAL A 162 -26.87 -17.45 4.32
N GLY A 163 -27.22 -17.73 5.57
CA GLY A 163 -26.28 -17.90 6.66
C GLY A 163 -25.33 -19.08 6.45
N ALA A 164 -25.87 -20.24 6.02
CA ALA A 164 -25.06 -21.42 5.71
C ALA A 164 -24.10 -21.19 4.53
N ILE A 165 -24.59 -20.61 3.42
CA ILE A 165 -23.77 -20.29 2.25
C ILE A 165 -22.72 -19.24 2.62
N GLY A 166 -23.11 -18.21 3.38
CA GLY A 166 -22.22 -17.16 3.86
C GLY A 166 -21.11 -17.70 4.76
N ALA A 167 -21.42 -18.63 5.67
CA ALA A 167 -20.42 -19.26 6.54
C ALA A 167 -19.41 -20.09 5.75
N ILE A 168 -19.87 -20.91 4.79
CA ILE A 168 -18.99 -21.72 3.93
C ILE A 168 -18.09 -20.81 3.10
N LEU A 169 -18.66 -19.80 2.45
CA LEU A 169 -17.92 -18.89 1.59
C LEU A 169 -16.93 -18.02 2.38
N SER A 170 -17.32 -17.56 3.57
CA SER A 170 -16.45 -16.81 4.48
C SER A 170 -15.24 -17.63 4.90
N ASN A 171 -15.43 -18.90 5.26
CA ASN A 171 -14.33 -19.79 5.63
C ASN A 171 -13.37 -20.03 4.44
N PHE A 172 -13.90 -20.22 3.24
CA PHE A 172 -13.10 -20.35 2.03
C PHE A 172 -12.25 -19.09 1.75
N ILE A 173 -12.87 -17.91 1.83
CA ILE A 173 -12.18 -16.62 1.65
C ILE A 173 -11.09 -16.44 2.71
N ALA A 174 -11.37 -16.82 3.96
CA ALA A 174 -10.40 -16.73 5.05
C ALA A 174 -9.15 -17.59 4.79
N VAL A 175 -9.32 -18.83 4.31
CA VAL A 175 -8.20 -19.71 3.96
C VAL A 175 -7.37 -19.13 2.81
N ILE A 176 -8.01 -18.63 1.74
CA ILE A 176 -7.31 -17.98 0.64
C ILE A 176 -6.54 -16.75 1.14
N TYR A 177 -7.19 -15.91 1.95
CA TYR A 177 -6.57 -14.72 2.50
C TYR A 177 -5.33 -15.06 3.34
N LEU A 178 -5.43 -16.04 4.25
CA LEU A 178 -4.30 -16.47 5.08
C LEU A 178 -3.15 -17.02 4.23
N LYS A 179 -3.45 -17.82 3.21
CA LYS A 179 -2.44 -18.34 2.28
C LYS A 179 -1.75 -17.21 1.52
N MET A 180 -2.52 -16.32 0.91
CA MET A 180 -2.01 -15.17 0.17
C MET A 180 -1.17 -14.25 1.08
N HIS A 181 -1.65 -13.97 2.29
CA HIS A 181 -0.91 -13.20 3.28
C HIS A 181 0.40 -13.88 3.66
N SER A 182 0.40 -15.19 3.89
CA SER A 182 1.62 -15.95 4.18
C SER A 182 2.62 -15.93 3.03
N GLU A 183 2.16 -16.07 1.79
CA GLU A 183 3.02 -16.00 0.59
C GLU A 183 3.61 -14.59 0.41
N ALA A 184 2.81 -13.54 0.64
CA ALA A 184 3.28 -12.16 0.60
C ALA A 184 4.34 -11.88 1.68
N VAL A 185 4.11 -12.31 2.93
CA VAL A 185 5.09 -12.16 4.02
C VAL A 185 6.38 -12.92 3.71
N LYS A 186 6.29 -14.13 3.14
CA LYS A 186 7.46 -14.91 2.72
C LYS A 186 8.26 -14.17 1.65
N SER A 187 7.59 -13.70 0.58
CA SER A 187 8.24 -12.95 -0.50
C SER A 187 8.89 -11.66 0.01
N LEU A 188 8.21 -10.93 0.90
CA LEU A 188 8.76 -9.73 1.54
C LEU A 188 10.00 -10.05 2.39
N THR A 189 10.00 -11.16 3.12
CA THR A 189 11.13 -11.60 3.95
C THR A 189 12.33 -11.98 3.08
N GLU A 190 12.12 -12.71 1.99
CA GLU A 190 13.16 -13.05 1.02
C GLU A 190 13.76 -11.81 0.38
N PHE A 191 12.90 -10.87 -0.03
CA PHE A 191 13.33 -9.58 -0.56
C PHE A 191 14.12 -8.77 0.46
N HIS A 192 13.66 -8.71 1.72
CA HIS A 192 14.37 -8.02 2.80
C HIS A 192 15.75 -8.62 3.06
N ASN A 193 15.87 -9.95 3.09
CA ASN A 193 17.15 -10.62 3.27
C ASN A 193 18.11 -10.36 2.11
N ARG A 194 17.62 -10.47 0.87
CA ARG A 194 18.40 -10.11 -0.33
C ARG A 194 18.82 -8.65 -0.30
N PHE A 195 17.93 -7.77 0.17
CA PHE A 195 18.21 -6.36 0.33
C PHE A 195 19.35 -6.09 1.32
N VAL A 196 19.25 -6.62 2.54
CA VAL A 196 20.26 -6.42 3.59
C VAL A 196 21.64 -6.85 3.07
N ASN A 197 21.71 -7.99 2.39
CA ASN A 197 22.95 -8.48 1.80
C ASN A 197 23.52 -7.55 0.72
N THR A 198 22.69 -7.11 -0.24
CA THR A 198 23.14 -6.20 -1.31
C THR A 198 23.52 -4.81 -0.76
N HIS A 199 22.82 -4.32 0.27
CA HIS A 199 23.17 -3.06 0.93
C HIS A 199 24.51 -3.15 1.64
N HIS A 200 24.76 -4.24 2.39
CA HIS A 200 26.06 -4.49 3.00
C HIS A 200 27.16 -4.64 1.95
N PHE A 201 26.88 -5.21 0.79
CA PHE A 201 27.83 -5.29 -0.32
C PHE A 201 28.25 -3.89 -0.81
N TYR A 202 27.29 -3.05 -1.20
CA TYR A 202 27.62 -1.70 -1.68
C TYR A 202 28.29 -0.84 -0.61
N PHE A 203 27.86 -0.96 0.64
CA PHE A 203 28.50 -0.27 1.76
C PHE A 203 29.95 -0.74 1.96
N SER A 204 30.18 -2.04 1.90
CA SER A 204 31.54 -2.58 2.06
C SER A 204 32.44 -2.21 0.89
N ASN A 205 31.92 -2.20 -0.34
CA ASN A 205 32.65 -1.70 -1.51
C ASN A 205 33.04 -0.23 -1.34
N PHE A 206 32.15 0.60 -0.79
CA PHE A 206 32.46 1.99 -0.43
C PHE A 206 33.55 2.07 0.66
N LEU A 207 33.49 1.27 1.72
CA LEU A 207 34.53 1.26 2.76
C LEU A 207 35.89 0.85 2.20
N VAL A 208 35.93 -0.19 1.36
CA VAL A 208 37.15 -0.69 0.72
C VAL A 208 37.74 0.36 -0.22
N SER A 209 36.90 1.12 -0.92
CA SER A 209 37.35 2.21 -1.79
C SER A 209 38.12 3.33 -1.07
N LYS A 210 37.85 3.54 0.23
CA LYS A 210 38.55 4.52 1.07
C LYS A 210 39.92 4.06 1.55
N ILE A 211 40.28 2.79 1.33
CA ILE A 211 41.60 2.26 1.71
C ILE A 211 42.63 2.85 0.74
N GLN A 212 43.50 3.72 1.28
CA GLN A 212 44.54 4.41 0.51
C GLN A 212 45.64 3.45 0.00
N ASN A 213 45.99 2.45 0.81
CA ASN A 213 47.00 1.44 0.46
C ASN A 213 46.40 0.43 -0.54
N GLU A 214 47.00 0.35 -1.73
CA GLU A 214 46.51 -0.46 -2.84
C GLU A 214 46.55 -1.97 -2.57
N ASP A 215 47.65 -2.48 -2.01
CA ASP A 215 47.78 -3.91 -1.68
C ASP A 215 46.74 -4.34 -0.64
N LYS A 216 46.56 -3.54 0.42
CA LYS A 216 45.55 -3.80 1.46
C LYS A 216 44.12 -3.67 0.93
N ARG A 217 43.90 -2.82 -0.07
CA ARG A 217 42.60 -2.64 -0.71
C ARG A 217 42.26 -3.87 -1.54
N GLU A 218 43.19 -4.38 -2.34
CA GLU A 218 42.99 -5.57 -3.16
C GLU A 218 42.75 -6.81 -2.28
N ASP A 219 43.53 -6.98 -1.22
CA ASP A 219 43.32 -8.04 -0.22
C ASP A 219 41.90 -7.98 0.39
N ALA A 220 41.42 -6.78 0.72
CA ALA A 220 40.08 -6.57 1.25
C ALA A 220 38.98 -6.87 0.22
N ILE A 221 39.19 -6.56 -1.08
CA ILE A 221 38.27 -6.94 -2.17
C ILE A 221 38.18 -8.46 -2.29
N VAL A 222 39.31 -9.15 -2.24
CA VAL A 222 39.37 -10.60 -2.29
C VAL A 222 38.64 -11.22 -1.09
N GLU A 223 38.88 -10.72 0.12
CA GLU A 223 38.18 -11.20 1.32
C GLU A 223 36.67 -10.94 1.23
N LEU A 224 36.27 -9.79 0.70
CA LEU A 224 34.87 -9.44 0.46
C LEU A 224 34.22 -10.42 -0.53
N ALA A 225 34.86 -10.68 -1.67
CA ALA A 225 34.38 -11.60 -2.70
C ALA A 225 34.25 -13.03 -2.19
N LEU A 226 35.18 -13.47 -1.34
CA LEU A 226 35.13 -14.79 -0.70
C LEU A 226 33.95 -14.90 0.27
N LYS A 227 33.76 -13.91 1.16
CA LYS A 227 32.62 -13.88 2.11
C LYS A 227 31.26 -13.84 1.42
N ILE A 228 31.11 -13.09 0.33
CA ILE A 228 29.83 -12.99 -0.41
C ILE A 228 29.47 -14.32 -1.08
N ASN A 229 30.47 -15.02 -1.62
CA ASN A 229 30.26 -16.32 -2.28
C ASN A 229 30.18 -17.50 -1.29
N GLY A 230 30.25 -17.24 0.03
CA GLY A 230 30.24 -18.29 1.04
C GLY A 230 31.50 -19.14 1.07
N ILE A 231 32.60 -18.66 0.49
CA ILE A 231 33.89 -19.33 0.45
C ILE A 231 34.71 -18.82 1.63
N SER A 232 35.07 -19.69 2.58
CA SER A 232 35.94 -19.29 3.70
C SER A 232 37.29 -18.81 3.16
N PRO A 233 37.82 -17.68 3.64
CA PRO A 233 39.14 -17.22 3.22
C PRO A 233 40.17 -18.29 3.54
N LYS A 234 40.99 -18.67 2.54
CA LYS A 234 42.16 -19.52 2.78
C LYS A 234 43.07 -18.75 3.74
N ALA A 235 43.45 -19.40 4.84
CA ALA A 235 44.42 -18.85 5.78
C ALA A 235 45.67 -18.40 4.99
N PRO A 236 46.26 -17.24 5.34
CA PRO A 236 47.46 -16.77 4.66
C PRO A 236 48.52 -17.86 4.76
N ALA A 237 49.13 -18.19 3.63
CA ALA A 237 50.29 -19.05 3.59
C ALA A 237 51.35 -18.43 4.50
N GLN A 238 51.56 -19.06 5.66
CA GLN A 238 52.68 -18.70 6.54
C GLN A 238 53.94 -18.82 5.70
N GLY A 239 54.68 -17.72 5.69
CA GLY A 239 55.87 -17.56 4.88
C GLY A 239 56.88 -18.69 5.09
N GLU A 240 57.64 -18.88 4.03
CA GLU A 240 58.99 -19.43 4.03
C GLU A 240 59.79 -18.85 5.20
N GLU A 241 59.80 -19.52 6.35
CA GLU A 241 60.88 -19.34 7.31
C GLU A 241 62.03 -20.23 6.89
N ASN A 242 63.04 -19.58 6.31
CA ASN A 242 64.43 -20.00 6.25
C ASN A 242 64.80 -21.07 7.29
N LYS A 243 65.24 -22.24 6.80
CA LYS A 243 66.45 -22.92 7.25
C LYS A 243 66.93 -23.95 6.24
#